data_AF-A0A3M0ZRA5-F1
#
_entry.id   AF-A0A3M0ZRA5-F1
#
_cell.length_a   1.000
_cell.length_b   1.000
_cell.length_c   1.000
_cell.angle_alpha   90.00
_cell.angle_beta   90.00
_cell.angle_gamma   90.00
#
_symmetry.space_group_name_H-M   'P 1'
#
loop_
_entity.id
_entity.type
_entity.pdbx_description
1 polymer ?
#
loop_
_entity_poly.entity_id
_entity_poly.type
_entity_poly.pdbx_seq_one_letter_code
_entity_poly.pdbx_strand_id
1 'polypeptide(L)'
;MFKKNIIIFFFFFISKLWAQDFIKLPDDSTTQYPDTIFVIIVQGNEKTKENIILREMKLKPGDKYDPTKAELDRLRIQNLGIFNRVEVDAIPSPRGVILVVTVSEMWYLFPYPILFTNERDWSKISFGAGLLHTNFRGRREIVDFSFWLGFNPAVKISYSNPWILGKLKFYTRVSLFAKKIRNRSFTVLNQEVD
;
A
#
# COMPACT_ATOMS: atom_id res chain seq x y z
N MET A 1 -41.41 59.05 51.21
CA MET A 1 -41.00 60.32 50.56
C MET A 1 -39.66 60.11 49.90
N PHE A 2 -39.63 59.66 48.63
CA PHE A 2 -38.46 59.64 47.77
C PHE A 2 -38.96 59.87 46.33
N LYS A 3 -38.51 60.97 45.71
CA LYS A 3 -38.97 61.48 44.41
C LYS A 3 -38.41 60.62 43.28
N LYS A 4 -39.26 60.32 42.30
CA LYS A 4 -39.01 59.54 41.10
C LYS A 4 -38.48 60.48 40.01
N ASN A 5 -37.20 60.40 39.68
CA ASN A 5 -36.60 61.05 38.51
C ASN A 5 -35.99 59.95 37.63
N ILE A 6 -36.61 59.63 36.49
CA ILE A 6 -35.90 58.97 35.39
C ILE A 6 -36.23 59.72 34.10
N ILE A 7 -35.16 60.24 33.53
CA ILE A 7 -35.02 61.10 32.37
C ILE A 7 -35.18 60.25 31.11
N ILE A 8 -35.99 60.75 30.18
CA ILE A 8 -36.17 60.23 28.83
C ILE A 8 -34.90 60.56 28.03
N PHE A 9 -34.13 59.55 27.63
CA PHE A 9 -33.06 59.72 26.64
C PHE A 9 -33.59 59.34 25.26
N PHE A 10 -33.77 60.37 24.44
CA PHE A 10 -34.15 60.32 23.03
C PHE A 10 -32.90 59.95 22.22
N PHE A 11 -32.83 58.74 21.67
CA PHE A 11 -31.70 58.33 20.82
C PHE A 11 -31.94 58.85 19.39
N PHE A 12 -31.25 59.94 19.06
CA PHE A 12 -31.27 60.58 17.75
C PHE A 12 -30.49 59.70 16.76
N PHE A 13 -31.22 59.15 15.78
CA PHE A 13 -30.70 58.37 14.67
C PHE A 13 -30.01 59.34 13.68
N ILE A 14 -28.68 59.32 13.58
CA ILE A 14 -27.96 60.00 12.49
C ILE A 14 -27.04 59.00 11.81
N SER A 15 -27.34 58.83 10.53
CA SER A 15 -26.63 58.11 9.50
C SER A 15 -25.15 58.49 9.42
N LYS A 16 -24.30 57.51 9.10
CA LYS A 16 -23.49 57.52 7.86
C LYS A 16 -22.93 56.14 7.57
N LEU A 17 -23.45 55.60 6.48
CA LEU A 17 -22.98 54.46 5.71
C LEU A 17 -21.51 54.70 5.32
N TRP A 18 -20.58 53.99 5.95
CA TRP A 18 -19.27 53.71 5.35
C TRP A 18 -19.35 52.29 4.83
N ALA A 19 -20.01 52.11 3.69
CA ALA A 19 -19.70 50.96 2.85
C ALA A 19 -18.32 51.26 2.27
N GLN A 20 -17.27 50.77 2.92
CA GLN A 20 -15.99 50.66 2.25
C GLN A 20 -16.21 49.71 1.10
N ASP A 21 -16.14 50.23 -0.12
CA ASP A 21 -16.02 49.41 -1.31
C ASP A 21 -14.77 48.55 -1.10
N PHE A 22 -14.98 47.30 -0.66
CA PHE A 22 -13.96 46.29 -0.74
C PHE A 22 -13.61 46.19 -2.22
N ILE A 23 -12.43 46.70 -2.58
CA ILE A 23 -11.80 46.42 -3.86
C ILE A 23 -11.85 44.90 -3.97
N LYS A 24 -12.71 44.38 -4.86
CA LYS A 24 -12.67 42.97 -5.23
C LYS A 24 -11.27 42.74 -5.78
N LEU A 25 -10.43 42.06 -5.00
CA LEU A 25 -9.21 41.47 -5.50
C LEU A 25 -9.61 40.65 -6.74
N PRO A 26 -8.86 40.73 -7.85
CA PRO A 26 -9.12 39.92 -9.02
C PRO A 26 -9.33 38.47 -8.57
N ASP A 27 -10.48 37.92 -8.93
CA ASP A 27 -10.80 36.53 -8.68
C ASP A 27 -9.88 35.68 -9.57
N ASP A 28 -8.76 35.24 -9.00
CA ASP A 28 -7.74 34.39 -9.64
C ASP A 28 -8.30 33.01 -10.07
N SER A 29 -9.59 32.73 -9.77
CA SER A 29 -10.28 31.52 -10.21
C SER A 29 -10.61 31.47 -11.70
N THR A 30 -10.30 32.52 -12.48
CA THR A 30 -10.55 32.55 -13.93
C THR A 30 -9.40 32.01 -14.79
N THR A 31 -8.28 31.61 -14.20
CA THR A 31 -7.26 30.87 -14.95
C THR A 31 -7.74 29.43 -15.12
N GLN A 32 -8.52 29.18 -16.18
CA GLN A 32 -8.99 27.85 -16.54
C GLN A 32 -7.80 27.00 -17.01
N TYR A 33 -7.07 26.43 -16.05
CA TYR A 33 -6.04 25.45 -16.33
C TYR A 33 -6.66 24.24 -17.05
N PRO A 34 -5.91 23.57 -17.94
CA PRO A 34 -6.38 22.33 -18.53
C PRO A 34 -6.71 21.33 -17.41
N ASP A 35 -7.88 20.70 -17.47
CA ASP A 35 -8.28 19.64 -16.53
C ASP A 35 -7.66 18.28 -16.88
N THR A 36 -6.82 18.25 -17.91
CA THR A 36 -6.13 17.06 -18.40
C THR A 36 -4.86 16.82 -17.59
N ILE A 37 -4.58 15.56 -17.28
CA ILE A 37 -3.37 15.15 -16.57
C ILE A 37 -2.17 15.34 -17.50
N PHE A 38 -1.25 16.23 -17.11
CA PHE A 38 -0.02 16.50 -17.84
C PHE A 38 1.03 15.42 -17.58
N VAL A 39 1.23 15.07 -16.30
CA VAL A 39 2.26 14.11 -15.87
C VAL A 39 1.87 13.47 -14.55
N ILE A 40 2.39 12.26 -14.32
CA ILE A 40 2.32 11.56 -13.04
C ILE A 40 3.75 11.44 -12.51
N ILE A 41 3.97 11.86 -11.27
CA ILE A 41 5.26 11.81 -10.58
C ILE A 41 5.10 10.86 -9.40
N VAL A 42 6.02 9.91 -9.26
CA VAL A 42 6.05 8.99 -8.11
C VAL A 42 7.25 9.33 -7.23
N GLN A 43 7.02 9.41 -5.92
CA GLN A 43 8.06 9.70 -4.93
C GLN A 43 7.94 8.85 -3.67
N GLY A 44 9.07 8.66 -2.98
CA GLY A 44 9.17 7.83 -1.77
C GLY A 44 9.34 6.33 -2.02
N ASN A 45 9.45 5.91 -3.29
CA ASN A 45 9.75 4.53 -3.69
C ASN A 45 11.27 4.28 -3.79
N GLU A 46 11.94 4.06 -2.65
CA GLU A 46 13.39 3.84 -2.60
C GLU A 46 13.83 2.54 -3.28
N LYS A 47 13.15 1.43 -2.96
CA LYS A 47 13.47 0.11 -3.52
C LYS A 47 12.49 -0.33 -4.59
N THR A 48 11.21 0.02 -4.45
CA THR A 48 10.15 -0.35 -5.38
C THR A 48 10.30 0.42 -6.67
N LYS A 49 10.24 -0.29 -7.80
CA LYS A 49 10.32 0.36 -9.10
C LYS A 49 9.03 1.15 -9.37
N GLU A 50 9.19 2.35 -9.90
CA GLU A 50 8.08 3.24 -10.23
C GLU A 50 7.01 2.56 -11.12
N ASN A 51 7.44 1.74 -12.09
CA ASN A 51 6.52 1.02 -12.96
C ASN A 51 5.59 0.01 -12.24
N ILE A 52 5.93 -0.39 -11.01
CA ILE A 52 5.08 -1.23 -10.15
C ILE A 52 3.92 -0.42 -9.58
N ILE A 53 4.12 0.87 -9.35
CA ILE A 53 3.10 1.80 -8.86
C ILE A 53 2.24 2.26 -10.05
N LEU A 54 2.87 2.73 -11.12
CA LEU A 54 2.18 3.25 -12.30
C LEU A 54 1.29 2.21 -13.00
N ARG A 55 1.64 0.91 -12.95
CA ARG A 55 0.79 -0.13 -13.56
C ARG A 55 -0.53 -0.37 -12.81
N GLU A 56 -0.61 0.02 -11.54
CA GLU A 56 -1.84 -0.10 -10.75
C GLU A 56 -2.80 1.06 -11.02
N MET A 57 -2.28 2.17 -11.54
CA MET A 57 -3.06 3.36 -11.87
C MET A 57 -3.86 3.15 -13.16
N LYS A 58 -5.11 3.62 -13.15
CA LYS A 58 -5.96 3.75 -14.33
C LYS A 58 -5.81 5.11 -15.00
N LEU A 59 -5.65 6.17 -14.21
CA LEU A 59 -5.36 7.50 -14.74
C LEU A 59 -3.99 7.51 -15.42
N LYS A 60 -3.94 8.13 -16.60
CA LYS A 60 -2.71 8.29 -17.39
C LYS A 60 -2.54 9.75 -17.83
N PRO A 61 -1.30 10.16 -18.16
CA PRO A 61 -1.08 11.42 -18.87
C PRO A 61 -1.96 11.49 -20.13
N GLY A 62 -2.66 12.61 -20.31
CA GLY A 62 -3.64 12.83 -21.37
C GLY A 62 -5.10 12.54 -20.99
N ASP A 63 -5.36 11.89 -19.85
CA ASP A 63 -6.73 11.70 -19.36
C ASP A 63 -7.25 12.95 -18.67
N LYS A 64 -8.56 13.20 -18.75
CA LYS A 64 -9.22 14.19 -17.89
C LYS A 64 -9.15 13.75 -16.43
N TYR A 65 -8.75 14.67 -15.55
CA TYR A 65 -8.68 14.42 -14.11
C TYR A 65 -10.06 14.09 -13.55
N ASP A 66 -10.11 13.04 -12.73
CA ASP A 66 -11.30 12.57 -12.05
C ASP A 66 -10.90 12.18 -10.61
N PRO A 67 -11.38 12.91 -9.59
CA PRO A 67 -11.02 12.64 -8.19
C PRO A 67 -11.45 11.25 -7.73
N THR A 68 -12.55 10.71 -8.27
CA THR A 68 -13.03 9.36 -7.94
C THR A 68 -12.05 8.31 -8.47
N LYS A 69 -11.53 8.50 -9.69
CA LYS A 69 -10.51 7.59 -10.25
C LYS A 69 -9.18 7.71 -9.52
N ALA A 70 -8.78 8.92 -9.12
CA ALA A 70 -7.57 9.14 -8.33
C ALA A 70 -7.63 8.39 -6.99
N GLU A 71 -8.77 8.45 -6.29
CA GLU A 71 -8.96 7.70 -5.05
C GLU A 71 -8.95 6.18 -5.27
N LEU A 72 -9.57 5.70 -6.36
CA LEU A 72 -9.49 4.28 -6.72
C LEU A 72 -8.06 3.84 -7.06
N ASP A 73 -7.26 4.70 -7.67
CA ASP A 73 -5.85 4.42 -7.97
C ASP A 73 -5.00 4.39 -6.69
N ARG A 74 -5.23 5.33 -5.76
CA ARG A 74 -4.63 5.30 -4.41
C ARG A 74 -4.90 3.97 -3.71
N LEU A 75 -6.15 3.49 -3.74
CA LEU A 75 -6.54 2.20 -3.16
C LEU A 75 -5.87 1.00 -3.86
N ARG A 76 -5.74 1.02 -5.19
CA ARG A 76 -5.03 -0.06 -5.94
C ARG A 76 -3.56 -0.13 -5.55
N ILE A 77 -2.90 1.02 -5.45
CA ILE A 77 -1.50 1.10 -5.01
C ILE A 77 -1.38 0.61 -3.56
N GLN A 78 -2.30 1.00 -2.67
CA GLN A 78 -2.33 0.52 -1.28
C GLN A 78 -2.51 -1.00 -1.20
N ASN A 79 -3.35 -1.58 -2.07
CA ASN A 79 -3.59 -3.02 -2.14
C ASN A 79 -2.38 -3.83 -2.61
N LEU A 80 -1.30 -3.19 -3.08
CA LEU A 80 -0.03 -3.89 -3.28
C LEU A 80 0.51 -4.46 -1.96
N GLY A 81 0.17 -3.87 -0.80
CA GLY A 81 0.54 -4.37 0.52
C GLY A 81 2.04 -4.29 0.82
N ILE A 82 2.74 -3.36 0.15
CA ILE A 82 4.19 -3.10 0.32
C ILE A 82 4.47 -1.65 0.73
N PHE A 83 3.42 -0.86 1.00
CA PHE A 83 3.49 0.53 1.42
C PHE A 83 2.71 0.73 2.71
N ASN A 84 3.29 1.46 3.67
CA ASN A 84 2.63 1.88 4.92
C ASN A 84 1.62 3.01 4.65
N ARG A 85 1.93 3.87 3.68
CA ARG A 85 1.13 5.03 3.31
C ARG A 85 1.18 5.25 1.81
N VAL A 86 0.03 5.66 1.25
CA VAL A 86 -0.13 6.05 -0.15
C VAL A 86 -1.02 7.29 -0.19
N GLU A 87 -0.51 8.35 -0.79
CA GLU A 87 -1.20 9.63 -1.04
C GLU A 87 -1.14 9.94 -2.54
N VAL A 88 -2.20 10.52 -3.09
CA VAL A 88 -2.29 10.92 -4.49
C VAL A 88 -2.84 12.34 -4.53
N ASP A 89 -1.97 13.30 -4.81
CA ASP A 89 -2.30 14.72 -4.84
C ASP A 89 -2.39 15.23 -6.28
N ALA A 90 -3.34 16.14 -6.52
CA ALA A 90 -3.51 16.80 -7.80
C ALA A 90 -3.11 18.27 -7.69
N ILE A 91 -2.05 18.65 -8.41
CA ILE A 91 -1.51 20.02 -8.41
C ILE A 91 -1.86 20.68 -9.74
N PRO A 92 -2.66 21.76 -9.75
CA PRO A 92 -2.93 22.54 -10.96
C PRO A 92 -1.65 23.17 -11.52
N SER A 93 -1.49 23.15 -12.84
CA SER A 93 -0.38 23.84 -13.52
C SER A 93 -0.85 24.44 -14.85
N PRO A 94 -0.11 25.43 -15.41
CA PRO A 94 -0.37 25.97 -16.76
C PRO A 94 -0.47 24.93 -17.87
N ARG A 95 0.14 23.75 -17.69
CA ARG A 95 0.18 22.66 -18.69
C ARG A 95 -0.89 21.59 -18.44
N GLY A 96 -1.65 21.67 -17.36
CA GLY A 96 -2.61 20.67 -16.93
C GLY A 96 -2.41 20.24 -15.48
N VAL A 97 -3.05 19.15 -15.07
CA VAL A 97 -2.95 18.60 -13.72
C VAL A 97 -1.70 17.74 -13.58
N ILE A 98 -0.90 17.99 -12.55
CA ILE A 98 0.23 17.13 -12.15
C ILE A 98 -0.27 16.21 -11.04
N LEU A 99 -0.24 14.89 -11.25
CA LEU A 99 -0.52 13.92 -10.19
C LEU A 99 0.77 13.55 -9.47
N VAL A 100 0.81 13.76 -8.16
CA VAL A 100 1.94 13.38 -7.30
C VAL A 100 1.51 12.19 -6.45
N VAL A 101 2.15 11.05 -6.69
CA VAL A 101 1.93 9.82 -5.95
C VAL A 101 3.04 9.69 -4.91
N THR A 102 2.71 9.93 -3.65
CA THR A 102 3.63 9.82 -2.52
C THR A 102 3.43 8.49 -1.82
N VAL A 103 4.48 7.68 -1.74
CA VAL A 103 4.44 6.39 -1.04
C VAL A 103 5.46 6.33 0.10
N SER A 104 5.13 5.57 1.14
CA SER A 104 6.08 5.20 2.19
C SER A 104 6.24 3.68 2.21
N GLU A 105 7.45 3.20 1.94
CA GLU A 105 7.75 1.77 1.86
C GLU A 105 7.67 1.06 3.22
N MET A 106 7.18 -0.19 3.22
CA MET A 106 7.21 -1.07 4.38
C MET A 106 8.53 -1.85 4.46
N TRP A 107 8.80 -2.42 5.64
CA TRP A 107 9.81 -3.46 5.74
C TRP A 107 9.41 -4.66 4.87
N TYR A 108 10.37 -5.21 4.12
CA TYR A 108 10.14 -6.30 3.20
C TYR A 108 10.50 -7.68 3.72
N LEU A 109 11.19 -7.77 4.86
CA LEU A 109 11.82 -9.01 5.33
C LEU A 109 11.20 -9.44 6.67
N PHE A 110 10.49 -10.56 6.67
CA PHE A 110 9.73 -11.05 7.83
C PHE A 110 10.19 -12.45 8.22
N PRO A 111 10.88 -12.63 9.36
CA PRO A 111 11.13 -13.95 9.92
C PRO A 111 9.86 -14.50 10.57
N TYR A 112 9.65 -15.81 10.52
CA TYR A 112 8.52 -16.46 11.19
C TYR A 112 8.91 -17.85 11.75
N PRO A 113 8.44 -18.22 12.94
CA PRO A 113 8.68 -19.56 13.49
C PRO A 113 7.78 -20.59 12.81
N ILE A 114 8.26 -21.84 12.74
CA ILE A 114 7.49 -22.99 12.25
C ILE A 114 7.42 -24.02 13.37
N LEU A 115 6.21 -24.45 13.73
CA LEU A 115 5.98 -25.52 14.68
C LEU A 115 4.72 -26.29 14.29
N PHE A 116 4.83 -27.60 14.11
CA PHE A 116 3.69 -28.46 13.79
C PHE A 116 3.93 -29.90 14.23
N THR A 117 2.86 -30.64 14.48
CA THR A 117 2.92 -32.10 14.66
C THR A 117 2.74 -32.80 13.32
N ASN A 118 3.48 -33.89 13.09
CA ASN A 118 3.31 -34.73 11.92
C ASN A 118 2.33 -35.85 12.25
N GLU A 119 1.46 -36.22 11.32
CA GLU A 119 0.54 -37.36 11.47
C GLU A 119 -0.37 -37.27 12.71
N ARG A 120 -0.62 -36.05 13.23
CA ARG A 120 -1.36 -35.78 14.49
C ARG A 120 -0.77 -36.47 15.72
N ASP A 121 0.53 -36.74 15.69
CA ASP A 121 1.26 -37.42 16.75
C ASP A 121 2.23 -36.45 17.44
N TRP A 122 2.07 -36.29 18.75
CA TRP A 122 2.89 -35.40 19.58
C TRP A 122 4.35 -35.87 19.72
N SER A 123 4.64 -37.15 19.48
CA SER A 123 6.01 -37.66 19.41
C SER A 123 6.72 -37.27 18.10
N LYS A 124 5.95 -36.86 17.08
CA LYS A 124 6.43 -36.52 15.75
C LYS A 124 6.39 -35.02 15.52
N ILE A 125 6.95 -34.24 16.44
CA ILE A 125 7.00 -32.78 16.30
C ILE A 125 8.05 -32.36 15.27
N SER A 126 7.74 -31.29 14.53
CA SER A 126 8.67 -30.57 13.67
C SER A 126 8.72 -29.11 14.09
N PHE A 127 9.92 -28.54 14.11
CA PHE A 127 10.16 -27.15 14.45
C PHE A 127 11.15 -26.52 13.47
N GLY A 128 11.06 -25.22 13.24
CA GLY A 128 11.87 -24.56 12.24
C GLY A 128 11.64 -23.06 12.19
N ALA A 129 12.13 -22.47 11.11
CA ALA A 129 11.98 -21.05 10.86
C ALA A 129 11.85 -20.80 9.35
N GLY A 130 11.26 -19.66 9.03
CA GLY A 130 11.24 -19.13 7.68
C GLY A 130 11.55 -17.65 7.64
N LEU A 131 11.84 -17.18 6.44
CA LEU A 131 12.18 -15.81 6.11
C LEU A 131 11.49 -15.44 4.81
N LEU A 132 10.58 -14.48 4.89
CA LEU A 132 9.76 -14.00 3.78
C LEU A 132 10.28 -12.63 3.32
N HIS A 133 10.67 -12.51 2.05
CA HIS A 133 10.94 -11.24 1.38
C HIS A 133 9.79 -10.88 0.41
N THR A 134 9.02 -9.82 0.68
CA THR A 134 7.77 -9.50 -0.06
C THR A 134 7.92 -8.63 -1.31
N ASN A 135 9.06 -7.94 -1.44
CA ASN A 135 9.38 -7.05 -2.57
C ASN A 135 10.78 -7.31 -3.17
N PHE A 136 11.07 -8.57 -3.50
CA PHE A 136 12.36 -8.94 -4.07
C PHE A 136 12.61 -8.13 -5.36
N ARG A 137 13.84 -7.57 -5.48
CA ARG A 137 14.27 -6.69 -6.59
C ARG A 137 13.38 -5.45 -6.83
N GLY A 138 12.53 -5.07 -5.87
CA GLY A 138 11.64 -3.92 -6.02
C GLY A 138 10.47 -4.15 -6.99
N ARG A 139 10.10 -5.40 -7.25
CA ARG A 139 9.14 -5.78 -8.30
C ARG A 139 7.82 -6.35 -7.79
N ARG A 140 7.56 -6.27 -6.48
CA ARG A 140 6.49 -7.01 -5.79
C ARG A 140 6.62 -8.54 -5.98
N GLU A 141 7.86 -9.02 -6.06
CA GLU A 141 8.18 -10.44 -6.12
C GLU A 141 8.35 -11.00 -4.70
N ILE A 142 7.88 -12.21 -4.46
CA ILE A 142 7.99 -12.86 -3.15
C ILE A 142 9.07 -13.94 -3.21
N VAL A 143 10.01 -13.90 -2.27
CA VAL A 143 10.94 -14.99 -1.98
C VAL A 143 10.65 -15.49 -0.57
N ASP A 144 10.39 -16.78 -0.43
CA ASP A 144 10.14 -17.44 0.87
C ASP A 144 11.14 -18.58 1.03
N PHE A 145 11.99 -18.46 2.03
CA PHE A 145 12.90 -19.51 2.46
C PHE A 145 12.39 -20.08 3.79
N SER A 146 12.26 -21.39 3.89
CA SER A 146 11.93 -22.05 5.16
C SER A 146 12.67 -23.36 5.32
N PHE A 147 12.97 -23.69 6.56
CA PHE A 147 13.50 -25.00 6.93
C PHE A 147 12.83 -25.46 8.23
N TRP A 148 12.73 -26.78 8.39
CA TRP A 148 12.28 -27.39 9.64
C TRP A 148 13.02 -28.69 9.88
N LEU A 149 13.23 -28.99 11.15
CA LEU A 149 13.86 -30.20 11.69
C LEU A 149 12.79 -31.04 12.41
N GLY A 150 13.21 -32.13 13.06
CA GLY A 150 12.32 -33.03 13.81
C GLY A 150 12.01 -34.31 13.06
N PHE A 151 10.74 -34.74 13.05
CA PHE A 151 10.34 -36.04 12.48
C PHE A 151 10.65 -36.16 10.99
N ASN A 152 10.35 -35.11 10.22
CA ASN A 152 10.57 -35.05 8.78
C ASN A 152 11.31 -33.76 8.38
N PRO A 153 12.65 -33.72 8.55
CA PRO A 153 13.43 -32.54 8.23
C PRO A 153 13.28 -32.15 6.77
N ALA A 154 13.12 -30.86 6.50
CA ALA A 154 13.03 -30.35 5.15
C ALA A 154 13.51 -28.91 5.01
N VAL A 155 13.79 -28.53 3.77
CA VAL A 155 14.05 -27.17 3.33
C VAL A 155 13.20 -26.85 2.12
N LYS A 156 12.71 -25.61 2.05
CA LYS A 156 11.85 -25.10 0.99
C LYS A 156 12.31 -23.71 0.57
N ILE A 157 12.41 -23.50 -0.74
CA ILE A 157 12.62 -22.20 -1.34
C ILE A 157 11.50 -21.97 -2.34
N SER A 158 10.77 -20.87 -2.20
CA SER A 158 9.71 -20.48 -3.11
C SER A 158 9.97 -19.08 -3.66
N TYR A 159 9.88 -18.94 -4.97
CA TYR A 159 9.87 -17.66 -5.66
C TYR A 159 8.52 -17.47 -6.33
N SER A 160 7.94 -16.29 -6.21
CA SER A 160 6.69 -15.94 -6.85
C SER A 160 6.75 -14.57 -7.52
N ASN A 161 6.32 -14.53 -8.78
CA ASN A 161 6.16 -13.31 -9.55
C ASN A 161 4.71 -13.20 -10.04
N PRO A 162 3.93 -12.22 -9.54
CA PRO A 162 2.54 -12.07 -9.93
C PRO A 162 2.34 -11.49 -11.35
N TRP A 163 3.41 -11.03 -12.03
CA TRP A 163 3.31 -10.20 -13.23
C TRP A 163 4.40 -10.50 -14.27
N ILE A 164 4.70 -11.77 -14.54
CA ILE A 164 5.86 -12.14 -15.37
C ILE A 164 5.71 -11.75 -16.85
N LEU A 165 4.48 -11.57 -17.34
CA LEU A 165 4.14 -11.16 -18.71
C LEU A 165 3.53 -9.75 -18.81
N GLY A 166 3.79 -8.89 -17.81
CA GLY A 166 3.38 -7.49 -17.85
C GLY A 166 1.86 -7.30 -17.80
N LYS A 167 1.22 -6.99 -18.94
CA LYS A 167 -0.23 -6.70 -19.04
C LYS A 167 -1.11 -7.93 -18.81
N LEU A 168 -0.59 -9.11 -19.16
CA LEU A 168 -1.24 -10.37 -18.84
C LEU A 168 -0.96 -10.64 -17.36
N LYS A 169 -2.00 -10.60 -16.52
CA LYS A 169 -1.96 -10.81 -15.06
C LYS A 169 -1.63 -12.28 -14.71
N PHE A 170 -0.50 -12.76 -15.20
CA PHE A 170 -0.09 -14.16 -15.09
C PHE A 170 0.72 -14.36 -13.82
N TYR A 171 0.09 -15.03 -12.86
CA TYR A 171 0.69 -15.39 -11.59
C TYR A 171 1.59 -16.61 -11.75
N THR A 172 2.85 -16.48 -11.35
CA THR A 172 3.81 -17.59 -11.33
C THR A 172 4.37 -17.83 -9.95
N ARG A 173 4.58 -19.11 -9.64
CA ARG A 173 5.30 -19.56 -8.45
C ARG A 173 6.15 -20.76 -8.81
N VAL A 174 7.43 -20.68 -8.52
CA VAL A 174 8.39 -21.78 -8.61
C VAL A 174 8.78 -22.15 -7.19
N SER A 175 8.80 -23.44 -6.85
CA SER A 175 9.18 -23.91 -5.53
C SER A 175 10.10 -25.12 -5.63
N LEU A 176 11.22 -25.05 -4.91
CA LEU A 176 12.15 -26.15 -4.71
C LEU A 176 12.00 -26.65 -3.28
N PHE A 177 11.95 -27.97 -3.13
CA PHE A 177 11.70 -28.60 -1.85
C PHE A 177 12.53 -29.88 -1.72
N ALA A 178 13.19 -30.05 -0.58
CA ALA A 178 13.93 -31.26 -0.23
C ALA A 178 13.52 -31.72 1.17
N LYS A 179 13.10 -32.99 1.29
CA LYS A 179 12.61 -33.60 2.54
C LYS A 179 13.27 -34.94 2.76
N LYS A 180 13.77 -35.18 3.97
CA LYS A 180 14.21 -36.50 4.40
C LYS A 180 13.06 -37.20 5.12
N ILE A 181 12.58 -38.30 4.56
CA ILE A 181 11.53 -39.13 5.15
C ILE A 181 12.19 -40.33 5.83
N ARG A 182 11.98 -40.51 7.13
CA ARG A 182 12.39 -41.72 7.84
C ARG A 182 11.26 -42.74 7.77
N ASN A 183 11.34 -43.69 6.84
CA ASN A 183 10.37 -44.77 6.74
C ASN A 183 10.76 -45.92 7.70
N ARG A 184 9.94 -46.22 8.72
CA ARG A 184 10.24 -47.25 9.74
C ARG A 184 9.65 -48.63 9.45
N SER A 185 8.87 -48.80 8.38
CA SER A 185 8.28 -50.10 8.02
C SER A 185 9.32 -51.15 7.60
N PHE A 186 10.51 -50.74 7.15
CA PHE A 186 11.59 -51.68 6.77
C PHE A 186 12.44 -52.16 7.96
N THR A 187 12.36 -51.51 9.13
CA THR A 187 13.12 -51.94 10.31
C THR A 187 12.49 -53.17 10.96
N VAL A 188 11.17 -53.34 10.85
CA VAL A 188 10.45 -54.48 11.43
C VAL A 188 10.74 -55.79 10.66
N LEU A 189 10.89 -55.73 9.34
CA LEU A 189 11.19 -56.91 8.50
C LEU A 189 12.58 -57.51 8.76
N ASN A 190 13.54 -56.72 9.26
CA ASN A 190 14.87 -57.22 9.62
C ASN A 190 14.96 -57.69 11.08
N GLN A 191 13.91 -57.50 11.90
CA GLN A 191 13.88 -58.00 13.29
C GLN A 191 13.15 -59.34 13.43
N GLU A 192 12.51 -59.85 12.38
CA GLU A 192 11.85 -61.18 12.37
C GLU A 192 12.75 -62.32 11.84
N VAL A 193 14.02 -62.03 11.52
CA VAL A 193 14.95 -63.00 10.90
C VAL A 193 16.12 -63.42 11.83
N ASP A 194 16.17 -62.92 13.06
CA ASP A 194 17.17 -63.32 14.08
C ASP A 194 16.55 -64.12 15.23
#